data_AF-R4MAI0-F1
#
_entry.id   AF-R4MAI0-F1
#
_cell.length_a   1.000
_cell.length_b   1.000
_cell.length_c   1.000
_cell.angle_alpha   90.00
_cell.angle_beta   90.00
_cell.angle_gamma   90.00
#
_symmetry.space_group_name_H-M   'P 1'
#
loop_
_entity.id
_entity.type
_entity.pdbx_description
1 polymer ?
#
loop_
_entity_poly.entity_id
_entity_poly.type
_entity_poly.pdbx_seq_one_letter_code
_entity_poly.pdbx_strand_id
1 'polypeptide(L)'
;MAKAWVQLAYGAHHAPSPARCPTGYLDLLTGWRDAWELGRAARDNSLRLLSGAVAASHDRVVVWNPLTQRRTDIVTARVDPPLQAGVRVFDPDGAEVAALVEHDGRSVTWLACDVPSLGWRVYRLVPADEAPGWESRHPAPTSSAAHRLAVDPERGGALSSLLQDGRQLIAAGRVANELALYEEYPSHPTQGEGPWHLLPTGPVVCSSACPAQVQAYRGPLGQRLVVRGRIGTLLRYTQTLTLWDGVDRVDCRTSIDEFTGEDRLLRLRWPCPVPGAMPISEVGDAVVGRGFALLHEGPESVDTAQHPWTLDNPAYGWFGLSSAVGYAPAMGCARCRWPRWCRRRRRCPARWRAT
;
A
#
# COMPACT_ATOMS: atom_id res chain seq x y z
N MET A 1 -26.15 0.09 -15.30
CA MET A 1 -24.75 0.57 -15.30
C MET A 1 -24.57 2.01 -15.78
N ALA A 2 -25.29 2.50 -16.80
CA ALA A 2 -25.12 3.87 -17.32
C ALA A 2 -25.17 4.97 -16.24
N LYS A 3 -26.17 4.94 -15.34
CA LYS A 3 -26.29 5.87 -14.21
C LYS A 3 -25.04 5.90 -13.32
N ALA A 4 -24.49 4.73 -12.97
CA ALA A 4 -23.30 4.64 -12.13
C ALA A 4 -22.09 5.31 -12.80
N TRP A 5 -21.92 5.11 -14.12
CA TRP A 5 -20.86 5.77 -14.89
C TRP A 5 -21.03 7.28 -14.95
N VAL A 6 -22.26 7.79 -15.11
CA VAL A 6 -22.53 9.23 -15.09
C VAL A 6 -22.15 9.83 -13.74
N GLN A 7 -22.50 9.18 -12.63
CA GLN A 7 -22.13 9.64 -11.28
C GLN A 7 -20.60 9.69 -11.08
N LEU A 8 -19.89 8.65 -11.54
CA LEU A 8 -18.42 8.62 -11.47
C LEU A 8 -17.78 9.71 -12.34
N ALA A 9 -18.26 9.89 -13.56
CA ALA A 9 -17.75 10.91 -14.48
C ALA A 9 -18.00 12.33 -13.96
N TYR A 10 -19.16 12.57 -13.35
CA TYR A 10 -19.47 13.84 -12.69
C TYR A 10 -18.51 14.14 -11.53
N GLY A 11 -18.24 13.13 -10.68
CA GLY A 11 -17.30 13.26 -9.58
C GLY A 11 -15.82 13.35 -9.99
N ALA A 12 -15.48 12.99 -11.22
CA ALA A 12 -14.13 13.09 -11.78
C ALA A 12 -13.83 14.49 -12.37
N HIS A 13 -14.77 15.43 -12.31
CA HIS A 13 -14.52 16.80 -12.71
C HIS A 13 -13.46 17.44 -11.79
N HIS A 14 -12.75 18.46 -12.29
CA HIS A 14 -11.68 19.14 -11.53
C HIS A 14 -12.19 20.21 -10.55
N ALA A 15 -13.46 20.63 -10.69
CA ALA A 15 -14.05 21.65 -9.83
C ALA A 15 -14.34 21.19 -8.39
N PRO A 16 -14.84 19.97 -8.10
CA PRO A 16 -15.19 19.56 -6.75
C PRO A 16 -13.99 19.08 -5.91
N SER A 17 -12.82 19.70 -6.11
CA SER A 17 -11.72 19.61 -5.15
C SER A 17 -12.22 20.02 -3.76
N PRO A 18 -11.83 19.30 -2.69
CA PRO A 18 -12.13 19.69 -1.30
C PRO A 18 -11.77 21.15 -1.00
N ALA A 19 -10.85 21.71 -1.77
CA ALA A 19 -10.35 23.06 -1.69
C ALA A 19 -11.34 24.20 -1.98
N ARG A 20 -12.53 23.94 -2.53
CA ARG A 20 -13.48 25.03 -2.92
C ARG A 20 -14.66 25.22 -1.97
N CYS A 21 -15.32 24.14 -1.55
CA CYS A 21 -16.54 24.23 -0.73
C CYS A 21 -16.87 22.87 -0.08
N PRO A 22 -17.04 22.81 1.26
CA PRO A 22 -17.42 21.57 1.95
C PRO A 22 -18.75 20.99 1.45
N THR A 23 -19.73 21.83 1.13
CA THR A 23 -21.06 21.39 0.68
C THR A 23 -21.01 20.67 -0.66
N GLY A 24 -20.23 21.17 -1.62
CA GLY A 24 -20.06 20.51 -2.92
C GLY A 24 -19.38 19.15 -2.82
N TYR A 25 -18.50 18.96 -1.83
CA TYR A 25 -17.89 17.66 -1.55
C TYR A 25 -18.88 16.67 -0.93
N LEU A 26 -19.75 17.12 -0.01
CA LEU A 26 -20.81 16.27 0.56
C LEU A 26 -21.79 15.77 -0.52
N ASP A 27 -22.12 16.62 -1.49
CA ASP A 27 -22.96 16.20 -2.63
C ASP A 27 -22.30 15.09 -3.45
N LEU A 28 -20.97 15.17 -3.68
CA LEU A 28 -20.24 14.09 -4.36
C LEU A 28 -20.29 12.76 -3.61
N LEU A 29 -20.25 12.77 -2.27
CA LEU A 29 -20.33 11.54 -1.48
C LEU A 29 -21.61 10.76 -1.80
N THR A 30 -22.73 11.45 -1.99
CA THR A 30 -24.00 10.80 -2.37
C THR A 30 -23.95 10.21 -3.78
N GLY A 31 -23.37 10.93 -4.75
CA GLY A 31 -23.18 10.43 -6.11
C GLY A 31 -22.27 9.20 -6.17
N TRP A 32 -21.14 9.22 -5.45
CA TRP A 32 -20.23 8.08 -5.33
C TRP A 32 -20.87 6.89 -4.64
N ARG A 33 -21.67 7.12 -3.59
CA ARG A 33 -22.43 6.07 -2.92
C ARG A 33 -23.43 5.40 -3.86
N ASP A 34 -24.23 6.19 -4.60
CA ASP A 34 -25.19 5.66 -5.59
C ASP A 34 -24.47 4.85 -6.68
N ALA A 35 -23.34 5.35 -7.19
CA ALA A 35 -22.52 4.61 -8.15
C ALA A 35 -22.01 3.27 -7.58
N TRP A 36 -21.53 3.29 -6.33
CA TRP A 36 -21.05 2.10 -5.64
C TRP A 36 -22.16 1.08 -5.39
N GLU A 37 -23.34 1.51 -4.93
CA GLU A 37 -24.49 0.63 -4.68
C GLU A 37 -24.97 -0.03 -5.99
N LEU A 38 -25.07 0.74 -7.08
CA LEU A 38 -25.43 0.23 -8.41
C LEU A 38 -24.40 -0.77 -8.94
N GLY A 39 -23.11 -0.44 -8.84
CA GLY A 39 -22.02 -1.31 -9.28
C GLY A 39 -21.95 -2.60 -8.47
N ARG A 40 -22.06 -2.51 -7.14
CA ARG A 40 -22.09 -3.65 -6.24
C ARG A 40 -23.30 -4.54 -6.50
N ALA A 41 -24.50 -3.98 -6.66
CA ALA A 41 -25.70 -4.75 -6.95
C ALA A 41 -25.58 -5.52 -8.28
N ALA A 42 -25.08 -4.87 -9.34
CA ALA A 42 -24.86 -5.51 -10.63
C ALA A 42 -23.83 -6.66 -10.54
N ARG A 43 -22.70 -6.41 -9.85
CA ARG A 43 -21.66 -7.41 -9.60
C ARG A 43 -22.20 -8.59 -8.80
N ASP A 44 -22.84 -8.34 -7.66
CA ASP A 44 -23.34 -9.36 -6.75
C ASP A 44 -24.43 -10.21 -7.41
N ASN A 45 -25.31 -9.59 -8.22
CA ASN A 45 -26.30 -10.32 -9.02
C ASN A 45 -25.66 -11.24 -10.07
N SER A 46 -24.66 -10.73 -10.78
CA SER A 46 -23.95 -11.51 -11.81
C SER A 46 -23.18 -12.68 -11.19
N LEU A 47 -22.45 -12.43 -10.11
CA LEU A 47 -21.70 -13.47 -9.39
C LEU A 47 -22.62 -14.53 -8.79
N ARG A 48 -23.80 -14.15 -8.28
CA ARG A 48 -24.78 -15.12 -7.78
C ARG A 48 -25.29 -16.05 -8.89
N LEU A 49 -25.64 -15.48 -10.05
CA LEU A 49 -26.10 -16.26 -11.20
C LEU A 49 -25.00 -17.22 -11.69
N LEU A 50 -23.79 -16.70 -11.93
CA LEU A 50 -22.67 -17.48 -12.44
C LEU A 50 -22.21 -18.56 -11.44
N SER A 51 -22.10 -18.21 -10.16
CA SER A 51 -21.69 -19.16 -9.13
C SER A 51 -22.73 -20.25 -8.94
N GLY A 52 -24.03 -19.93 -9.02
CA GLY A 52 -25.11 -20.93 -8.96
C GLY A 52 -25.07 -21.94 -10.11
N ALA A 53 -24.66 -21.51 -11.30
CA ALA A 53 -24.49 -22.40 -12.45
C ALA A 53 -23.29 -23.35 -12.31
N VAL A 54 -22.24 -22.93 -11.61
CA VAL A 54 -20.99 -23.69 -11.43
C VAL A 54 -21.01 -24.58 -10.18
N ALA A 55 -21.61 -24.10 -9.10
CA ALA A 55 -21.56 -24.72 -7.78
C ALA A 55 -22.88 -24.49 -7.04
N ALA A 56 -23.87 -25.35 -7.29
CA ALA A 56 -25.21 -25.23 -6.73
C ALA A 56 -25.33 -25.60 -5.22
N SER A 57 -24.28 -26.19 -4.64
CA SER A 57 -24.30 -26.64 -3.24
C SER A 57 -23.87 -25.52 -2.27
N HIS A 58 -24.53 -25.45 -1.11
CA HIS A 58 -24.31 -24.39 -0.11
C HIS A 58 -22.94 -24.45 0.57
N ASP A 59 -22.25 -25.59 0.49
CA ASP A 59 -20.91 -25.82 1.06
C ASP A 59 -19.80 -25.42 0.09
N ARG A 60 -20.14 -24.83 -1.08
CA ARG A 60 -19.17 -24.45 -2.10
C ARG A 60 -19.04 -22.94 -2.22
N VAL A 61 -17.80 -22.48 -2.35
CA VAL A 61 -17.46 -21.08 -2.61
C VAL A 61 -16.68 -21.00 -3.92
N VAL A 62 -17.15 -20.13 -4.82
CA VAL A 62 -16.48 -19.91 -6.11
C VAL A 62 -15.57 -18.68 -6.00
N VAL A 63 -14.27 -18.89 -6.19
CA VAL A 63 -13.27 -17.83 -6.25
C VAL A 63 -13.07 -17.43 -7.70
N TRP A 64 -13.55 -16.26 -8.07
CA TRP A 64 -13.43 -15.69 -9.41
C TRP A 64 -12.18 -14.81 -9.52
N ASN A 65 -11.45 -14.92 -10.63
CA ASN A 65 -10.33 -14.06 -10.97
C ASN A 65 -10.71 -13.19 -12.18
N PRO A 66 -11.02 -11.89 -11.97
CA PRO A 66 -11.36 -10.98 -13.06
C PRO A 66 -10.14 -10.43 -13.81
N LEU A 67 -8.91 -10.81 -13.44
CA LEU A 67 -7.69 -10.34 -14.08
C LEU A 67 -7.35 -11.18 -15.31
N THR A 68 -6.66 -10.58 -16.27
CA THR A 68 -6.15 -11.21 -17.50
C THR A 68 -4.87 -12.03 -17.28
N GLN A 69 -4.56 -12.36 -16.02
CA GLN A 69 -3.41 -13.14 -15.63
C GLN A 69 -3.78 -14.14 -14.55
N ARG A 70 -3.07 -15.26 -14.52
CA ARG A 70 -3.17 -16.24 -13.44
C ARG A 70 -2.76 -15.59 -12.12
N ARG A 71 -3.46 -15.92 -11.03
CA ARG A 71 -3.20 -15.33 -9.71
C ARG A 71 -3.24 -16.38 -8.59
N THR A 72 -2.23 -16.33 -7.72
CA THR A 72 -2.23 -16.97 -6.41
C THR A 72 -2.32 -15.88 -5.35
N ASP A 73 -3.33 -15.94 -4.48
CA ASP A 73 -3.54 -14.90 -3.47
C ASP A 73 -4.42 -15.34 -2.30
N ILE A 74 -4.37 -14.59 -1.19
CA ILE A 74 -5.29 -14.73 -0.07
C ILE A 74 -6.67 -14.23 -0.46
N VAL A 75 -7.69 -15.03 -0.17
CA VAL A 75 -9.10 -14.69 -0.34
C VAL A 75 -9.81 -14.76 1.01
N THR A 76 -10.77 -13.86 1.21
CA THR A 76 -11.63 -13.85 2.40
C THR A 76 -13.08 -13.91 1.99
N ALA A 77 -13.78 -14.99 2.33
CA ALA A 77 -15.22 -15.10 2.18
C ALA A 77 -15.92 -14.62 3.45
N ARG A 78 -17.02 -13.88 3.28
CA ARG A 78 -17.95 -13.55 4.38
C ARG A 78 -19.00 -14.66 4.47
N VAL A 79 -19.25 -15.13 5.67
CA VAL A 79 -20.18 -16.25 5.94
C VAL A 79 -21.32 -15.75 6.80
N ASP A 80 -22.53 -16.13 6.42
CA ASP A 80 -23.78 -15.81 7.11
C ASP A 80 -24.75 -17.01 6.98
N PRO A 81 -25.23 -17.62 8.09
CA PRO A 81 -24.95 -17.28 9.48
C PRO A 81 -23.47 -17.49 9.86
N PRO A 82 -22.97 -16.85 10.94
CA PRO A 82 -21.61 -17.07 11.42
C PRO A 82 -21.35 -18.55 11.72
N LEU A 83 -20.14 -19.01 11.43
CA LEU A 83 -19.68 -20.36 11.80
C LEU A 83 -19.65 -20.49 13.32
N GLN A 84 -20.20 -21.59 13.86
CA GLN A 84 -20.23 -21.83 15.31
C GLN A 84 -18.86 -22.17 15.89
N ALA A 85 -18.00 -22.80 15.09
CA ALA A 85 -16.65 -23.18 15.46
C ALA A 85 -15.71 -22.98 14.26
N GLY A 86 -15.11 -24.06 13.76
CA GLY A 86 -14.18 -24.06 12.65
C GLY A 86 -14.77 -24.35 11.29
N VAL A 87 -13.87 -24.31 10.30
CA VAL A 87 -14.14 -24.73 8.93
C VAL A 87 -12.87 -25.35 8.34
N ARG A 88 -13.06 -26.45 7.64
CA ARG A 88 -12.05 -27.05 6.76
C ARG A 88 -12.34 -26.62 5.34
N VAL A 89 -11.32 -26.08 4.67
CA VAL A 89 -11.43 -25.64 3.29
C VAL A 89 -10.73 -26.67 2.41
N PHE A 90 -11.43 -27.15 1.38
CA PHE A 90 -10.87 -28.05 0.38
C PHE A 90 -10.80 -27.34 -0.97
N ASP A 91 -9.70 -27.54 -1.67
CA ASP A 91 -9.50 -27.04 -3.03
C ASP A 91 -10.30 -27.85 -4.08
N PRO A 92 -10.28 -27.46 -5.37
CA PRO A 92 -10.99 -28.20 -6.42
C PRO A 92 -10.53 -29.65 -6.61
N ASP A 93 -9.31 -29.97 -6.21
CA ASP A 93 -8.69 -31.29 -6.33
C ASP A 93 -9.00 -32.18 -5.11
N GLY A 94 -9.69 -31.61 -4.10
CA GLY A 94 -10.09 -32.29 -2.87
C GLY A 94 -9.04 -32.25 -1.76
N ALA A 95 -7.93 -31.54 -1.96
CA ALA A 95 -6.91 -31.36 -0.94
C ALA A 95 -7.35 -30.31 0.09
N GLU A 96 -7.08 -30.57 1.36
CA GLU A 96 -7.33 -29.60 2.43
C GLU A 96 -6.29 -28.48 2.38
N VAL A 97 -6.76 -27.23 2.44
CA VAL A 97 -5.93 -26.04 2.50
C VAL A 97 -6.09 -25.36 3.86
N ALA A 98 -5.01 -24.76 4.35
CA ALA A 98 -5.05 -23.99 5.58
C ALA A 98 -6.10 -22.87 5.49
N ALA A 99 -6.83 -22.67 6.57
CA ALA A 99 -7.90 -21.69 6.65
C ALA A 99 -7.85 -20.95 7.99
N LEU A 100 -8.22 -19.68 7.95
CA LEU A 100 -8.28 -18.79 9.10
C LEU A 100 -9.72 -18.29 9.26
N VAL A 101 -10.31 -18.52 10.43
CA VAL A 101 -11.62 -17.96 10.78
C VAL A 101 -11.41 -16.73 11.65
N GLU A 102 -11.97 -15.59 11.23
CA GLU A 102 -11.90 -14.31 11.95
C GLU A 102 -13.30 -13.70 12.09
N HIS A 103 -13.40 -12.64 12.91
CA HIS A 103 -14.63 -11.86 13.14
C HIS A 103 -15.78 -12.72 13.69
N ASP A 104 -15.52 -13.52 14.73
CA ASP A 104 -16.51 -14.35 15.42
C ASP A 104 -17.28 -15.28 14.46
N GLY A 105 -16.55 -15.98 13.60
CA GLY A 105 -17.13 -16.92 12.64
C GLY A 105 -17.69 -16.30 11.36
N ARG A 106 -17.60 -14.97 11.19
CA ARG A 106 -18.20 -14.24 10.04
C ARG A 106 -17.31 -14.17 8.81
N SER A 107 -16.06 -14.62 8.90
CA SER A 107 -15.16 -14.67 7.75
C SER A 107 -14.24 -15.87 7.78
N VAL A 108 -14.00 -16.42 6.61
CA VAL A 108 -13.05 -17.50 6.35
C VAL A 108 -12.05 -17.00 5.34
N THR A 109 -10.77 -17.10 5.66
CA THR A 109 -9.65 -16.68 4.81
C THR A 109 -8.80 -17.90 4.46
N TRP A 110 -8.35 -18.01 3.22
CA TRP A 110 -7.43 -19.07 2.78
C TRP A 110 -6.60 -18.62 1.58
N LEU A 111 -5.57 -19.39 1.24
CA LEU A 111 -4.78 -19.18 0.02
C LEU A 111 -5.47 -19.84 -1.17
N ALA A 112 -5.82 -19.05 -2.18
CA ALA A 112 -6.31 -19.55 -3.46
C ALA A 112 -5.16 -19.60 -4.48
N CYS A 113 -4.72 -20.81 -4.82
CA CYS A 113 -3.59 -21.02 -5.74
C CYS A 113 -4.04 -21.09 -7.19
N ASP A 114 -3.25 -20.48 -8.08
CA ASP A 114 -3.33 -20.64 -9.53
C ASP A 114 -4.73 -20.43 -10.11
N VAL A 115 -5.48 -19.43 -9.63
CA VAL A 115 -6.80 -19.11 -10.18
C VAL A 115 -6.60 -18.62 -11.63
N PRO A 116 -7.21 -19.27 -12.64
CA PRO A 116 -6.96 -18.94 -14.04
C PRO A 116 -7.32 -17.50 -14.40
N SER A 117 -6.67 -16.96 -15.42
CA SER A 117 -7.03 -15.66 -16.02
C SER A 117 -8.49 -15.66 -16.46
N LEU A 118 -9.25 -14.63 -16.08
CA LEU A 118 -10.69 -14.50 -16.37
C LEU A 118 -11.50 -15.77 -16.01
N GLY A 119 -11.02 -16.53 -15.03
CA GLY A 119 -11.53 -17.85 -14.66
C GLY A 119 -11.93 -17.95 -13.20
N TRP A 120 -12.12 -19.17 -12.72
CA TRP A 120 -12.52 -19.43 -11.34
C TRP A 120 -11.96 -20.76 -10.82
N ARG A 121 -11.96 -20.92 -9.50
CA ARG A 121 -11.77 -22.19 -8.79
C ARG A 121 -12.87 -22.37 -7.74
N VAL A 122 -13.35 -23.58 -7.55
CA VAL A 122 -14.40 -23.91 -6.58
C VAL A 122 -13.79 -24.56 -5.35
N TYR A 123 -14.03 -23.98 -4.18
CA TYR A 123 -13.59 -24.51 -2.89
C TYR A 123 -14.78 -25.07 -2.13
N ARG A 124 -14.56 -26.08 -1.30
CA ARG A 124 -15.58 -26.63 -0.40
C ARG A 124 -15.27 -26.25 1.03
N LEU A 125 -16.24 -25.66 1.73
CA LEU A 125 -16.17 -25.28 3.13
C LEU A 125 -16.99 -26.28 3.96
N VAL A 126 -16.33 -27.06 4.79
CA VAL A 126 -16.97 -28.06 5.66
C VAL A 126 -16.83 -27.59 7.11
N PRO A 127 -17.94 -27.48 7.87
CA PRO A 127 -17.87 -27.15 9.30
C PRO A 127 -16.92 -28.09 10.06
N ALA A 128 -16.23 -27.56 11.05
CA ALA A 128 -15.33 -28.30 11.91
C ALA A 128 -15.44 -27.82 13.36
N ASP A 129 -14.99 -28.64 14.30
CA ASP A 129 -15.09 -28.34 15.73
C ASP A 129 -14.03 -27.34 16.21
N GLU A 130 -12.95 -27.14 15.44
CA GLU A 130 -11.84 -26.26 15.79
C GLU A 130 -11.50 -25.28 14.66
N ALA A 131 -11.26 -24.03 15.04
CA ALA A 131 -10.85 -22.96 14.15
C ALA A 131 -9.42 -22.50 14.51
N PRO A 132 -8.37 -22.88 13.76
CA PRO A 132 -7.04 -22.36 14.02
C PRO A 132 -7.04 -20.84 13.77
N GLY A 133 -6.67 -20.09 14.81
CA GLY A 133 -6.62 -18.63 14.80
C GLY A 133 -5.19 -18.10 14.85
N TRP A 134 -5.06 -16.81 15.14
CA TRP A 134 -3.77 -16.19 15.44
C TRP A 134 -3.36 -16.47 16.89
N GLU A 135 -2.25 -17.17 17.06
CA GLU A 135 -1.64 -17.43 18.36
C GLU A 135 -0.59 -16.37 18.67
N SER A 136 -0.70 -15.74 19.83
CA SER A 136 0.30 -14.79 20.33
C SER A 136 1.66 -15.47 20.53
N ARG A 137 2.73 -14.78 20.13
CA ARG A 137 4.12 -15.19 20.34
C ARG A 137 4.95 -14.01 20.86
N HIS A 138 6.09 -14.33 21.47
CA HIS A 138 7.07 -13.30 21.78
C HIS A 138 7.55 -12.60 20.50
N PRO A 139 7.76 -11.28 20.51
CA PRO A 139 8.29 -10.55 19.36
C PRO A 139 9.63 -11.13 18.91
N ALA A 140 9.69 -11.58 17.67
CA ALA A 140 10.89 -12.10 17.01
C ALA A 140 10.84 -11.70 15.53
N PRO A 141 11.98 -11.73 14.81
CA PRO A 141 11.97 -11.57 13.37
C PRO A 141 11.03 -12.56 12.70
N THR A 142 10.21 -12.05 11.78
CA THR A 142 9.14 -12.77 11.09
C THR A 142 9.63 -13.16 9.69
N SER A 143 9.29 -14.34 9.21
CA SER A 143 9.74 -14.83 7.89
C SER A 143 8.69 -15.64 7.16
N SER A 144 8.65 -15.47 5.83
CA SER A 144 8.02 -16.37 4.86
C SER A 144 9.09 -16.95 3.91
N ALA A 145 8.67 -17.64 2.85
CA ALA A 145 9.58 -18.23 1.86
C ALA A 145 10.47 -17.19 1.16
N ALA A 146 9.90 -16.03 0.79
CA ALA A 146 10.62 -14.99 0.04
C ALA A 146 11.07 -13.82 0.91
N HIS A 147 10.39 -13.57 2.03
CA HIS A 147 10.58 -12.36 2.83
C HIS A 147 11.02 -12.67 4.26
N ARG A 148 11.90 -11.84 4.82
CA ARG A 148 12.21 -11.81 6.25
C ARG A 148 12.20 -10.38 6.75
N LEU A 149 11.39 -10.09 7.76
CA LEU A 149 11.27 -8.76 8.33
C LEU A 149 11.58 -8.74 9.82
N ALA A 150 12.07 -7.60 10.28
CA ALA A 150 12.23 -7.28 11.69
C ALA A 150 11.74 -5.86 11.95
N VAL A 151 11.13 -5.67 13.12
CA VAL A 151 10.70 -4.37 13.62
C VAL A 151 11.52 -3.98 14.84
N ASP A 152 11.59 -2.70 15.13
CA ASP A 152 12.31 -2.17 16.28
C ASP A 152 11.35 -1.48 17.26
N PRO A 153 11.01 -2.13 18.39
CA PRO A 153 10.12 -1.56 19.40
C PRO A 153 10.57 -0.20 19.93
N GLU A 154 11.88 0.06 20.04
CA GLU A 154 12.41 1.34 20.55
C GLU A 154 12.31 2.46 19.51
N ARG A 155 12.14 2.11 18.23
CA ARG A 155 11.96 3.05 17.12
C ARG A 155 10.56 2.93 16.53
N GLY A 156 9.54 3.07 17.38
CA GLY A 156 8.13 3.12 16.98
C GLY A 156 7.59 1.82 16.40
N GLY A 157 8.29 0.70 16.59
CA GLY A 157 7.97 -0.56 15.91
C GLY A 157 8.11 -0.47 14.39
N ALA A 158 8.87 0.51 13.87
CA ALA A 158 9.15 0.63 12.46
C ALA A 158 10.00 -0.56 11.96
N LEU A 159 9.93 -0.85 10.66
CA LEU A 159 10.70 -1.93 10.04
C LEU A 159 12.19 -1.57 10.08
N SER A 160 12.98 -2.31 10.85
CA SER A 160 14.44 -2.16 10.91
C SER A 160 15.16 -3.02 9.88
N SER A 161 14.50 -4.05 9.35
CA SER A 161 15.01 -4.88 8.27
C SER A 161 13.86 -5.44 7.44
N LEU A 162 14.03 -5.47 6.12
CA LEU A 162 13.19 -6.21 5.19
C LEU A 162 14.09 -6.84 4.13
N LEU A 163 14.25 -8.15 4.21
CA LEU A 163 14.99 -8.95 3.24
C LEU A 163 14.00 -9.57 2.26
N GLN A 164 14.31 -9.49 0.97
CA GLN A 164 13.67 -10.27 -0.09
C GLN A 164 14.77 -11.00 -0.88
N ASP A 165 14.71 -12.33 -0.94
CA ASP A 165 15.72 -13.17 -1.60
C ASP A 165 17.18 -12.83 -1.19
N GLY A 166 17.37 -12.57 0.11
CA GLY A 166 18.66 -12.20 0.70
C GLY A 166 19.10 -10.74 0.48
N ARG A 167 18.34 -9.95 -0.29
CA ARG A 167 18.61 -8.53 -0.51
C ARG A 167 17.93 -7.67 0.55
N GLN A 168 18.70 -6.82 1.22
CA GLN A 168 18.17 -5.80 2.13
C GLN A 168 17.49 -4.69 1.34
N LEU A 169 16.20 -4.45 1.61
CA LEU A 169 15.38 -3.44 0.94
C LEU A 169 15.36 -2.09 1.69
N ILE A 170 15.84 -2.05 2.93
CA ILE A 170 15.89 -0.84 3.76
C ILE A 170 17.31 -0.31 3.86
N ALA A 171 17.49 1.00 3.70
CA ALA A 171 18.80 1.64 3.79
C ALA A 171 19.44 1.41 5.17
N ALA A 172 20.76 1.21 5.19
CA ALA A 172 21.51 0.94 6.41
C ALA A 172 21.27 2.03 7.48
N GLY A 173 21.01 1.61 8.71
CA GLY A 173 20.73 2.50 9.85
C GLY A 173 19.36 3.20 9.82
N ARG A 174 18.58 3.03 8.74
CA ARG A 174 17.24 3.62 8.61
C ARG A 174 16.15 2.63 8.97
N VAL A 175 14.92 3.11 9.09
CA VAL A 175 13.71 2.31 9.29
C VAL A 175 12.70 2.60 8.18
N ALA A 176 11.86 1.62 7.86
CA ALA A 176 10.77 1.75 6.88
C ALA A 176 9.40 1.57 7.54
N ASN A 177 8.33 1.83 6.78
CA ASN A 177 6.96 1.88 7.30
C ASN A 177 6.84 2.89 8.46
N GLU A 178 7.71 3.91 8.47
CA GLU A 178 7.78 4.96 9.48
C GLU A 178 6.72 6.02 9.19
N LEU A 179 5.95 6.40 10.19
CA LEU A 179 5.02 7.51 10.10
C LEU A 179 5.77 8.81 10.42
N ALA A 180 5.62 9.81 9.56
CA ALA A 180 6.20 11.13 9.73
C ALA A 180 5.13 12.20 9.60
N LEU A 181 4.93 12.95 10.68
CA LEU A 181 3.94 14.01 10.79
C LEU A 181 4.62 15.36 10.58
N TYR A 182 4.21 16.07 9.55
CA TYR A 182 4.72 17.39 9.17
C TYR A 182 3.72 18.42 9.68
N GLU A 183 4.26 19.51 10.23
CA GLU A 183 3.48 20.72 10.43
C GLU A 183 3.30 21.45 9.11
N GLU A 184 2.08 21.91 8.83
CA GLU A 184 1.77 22.69 7.63
C GLU A 184 1.29 24.10 7.96
N TYR A 185 1.48 25.01 7.02
CA TYR A 185 0.78 26.29 7.06
C TYR A 185 -0.70 26.09 6.74
N PRO A 186 -1.61 26.83 7.40
CA PRO A 186 -3.03 26.84 7.02
C PRO A 186 -3.26 27.33 5.58
N SER A 187 -2.39 28.22 5.10
CA SER A 187 -2.38 28.70 3.72
C SER A 187 -1.00 29.10 3.26
N HIS A 188 -0.74 29.06 1.94
CA HIS A 188 0.58 29.40 1.41
C HIS A 188 0.93 30.86 1.81
N PRO A 189 2.04 31.12 2.51
CA PRO A 189 2.32 32.43 3.11
C PRO A 189 2.28 33.62 2.16
N THR A 190 2.61 33.39 0.88
CA THR A 190 2.59 34.45 -0.16
C THR A 190 1.43 34.38 -1.14
N GLN A 191 0.75 33.23 -1.29
CA GLN A 191 -0.26 33.02 -2.33
C GLN A 191 -1.68 32.92 -1.75
N GLY A 192 -1.83 32.64 -0.44
CA GLY A 192 -3.13 32.50 0.21
C GLY A 192 -3.90 31.23 -0.16
N GLU A 193 -3.33 30.35 -0.99
CA GLU A 193 -3.97 29.11 -1.43
C GLU A 193 -3.52 27.92 -0.58
N GLY A 194 -4.25 27.65 0.51
CA GLY A 194 -3.98 26.53 1.41
C GLY A 194 -4.31 25.15 0.85
N PRO A 195 -5.59 24.85 0.56
CA PRO A 195 -6.04 23.48 0.30
C PRO A 195 -5.62 22.90 -1.07
N TRP A 196 -4.91 23.67 -1.89
CA TRP A 196 -4.36 23.23 -3.17
C TRP A 196 -2.90 22.78 -3.08
N HIS A 197 -2.24 23.06 -1.96
CA HIS A 197 -0.82 22.84 -1.78
C HIS A 197 -0.56 21.97 -0.55
N LEU A 198 0.53 21.20 -0.60
CA LEU A 198 1.15 20.65 0.60
C LEU A 198 2.14 21.70 1.10
N LEU A 199 2.01 22.11 2.36
CA LEU A 199 2.62 23.34 2.87
C LEU A 199 3.49 23.10 4.11
N PRO A 200 4.45 22.16 4.09
CA PRO A 200 5.28 21.92 5.25
C PRO A 200 6.02 23.20 5.70
N THR A 201 6.10 23.39 7.02
CA THR A 201 6.77 24.52 7.68
C THR A 201 8.21 24.21 8.10
N GLY A 202 8.64 22.96 7.95
CA GLY A 202 9.97 22.47 8.33
C GLY A 202 9.95 21.37 9.39
N PRO A 203 9.39 21.61 10.59
CA PRO A 203 9.32 20.61 11.65
C PRO A 203 8.64 19.29 11.23
N VAL A 204 9.25 18.17 11.62
CA VAL A 204 8.72 16.81 11.41
C VAL A 204 8.85 15.99 12.68
N VAL A 205 7.77 15.33 13.08
CA VAL A 205 7.77 14.34 14.17
C VAL A 205 7.59 12.94 13.61
N CYS A 206 8.57 12.07 13.84
CA CYS A 206 8.53 10.68 13.39
C CYS A 206 8.02 9.74 14.48
N SER A 207 7.32 8.67 14.07
CA SER A 207 6.96 7.56 14.96
C SER A 207 8.18 6.86 15.54
N SER A 208 9.32 6.88 14.83
CA SER A 208 10.57 6.26 15.27
C SER A 208 11.25 6.97 16.45
N ALA A 209 10.77 8.15 16.84
CA ALA A 209 11.33 8.93 17.94
C ALA A 209 10.86 8.44 19.32
N CYS A 210 9.88 7.52 19.37
CA CYS A 210 9.34 6.98 20.61
C CYS A 210 9.19 5.45 20.51
N PRO A 211 9.26 4.73 21.64
CA PRO A 211 8.96 3.30 21.65
C PRO A 211 7.50 2.99 21.31
N ALA A 212 7.25 1.79 20.80
CA ALA A 212 5.93 1.24 20.53
C ALA A 212 5.80 -0.18 21.07
N GLN A 213 4.56 -0.61 21.31
CA GLN A 213 4.25 -1.97 21.67
C GLN A 213 4.21 -2.84 20.41
N VAL A 214 4.94 -3.95 20.42
CA VAL A 214 4.95 -4.92 19.33
C VAL A 214 4.42 -6.26 19.83
N GLN A 215 3.45 -6.81 19.11
CA GLN A 215 2.94 -8.15 19.36
C GLN A 215 3.11 -9.00 18.09
N ALA A 216 3.71 -10.18 18.24
CA ALA A 216 3.81 -11.15 17.16
C ALA A 216 2.72 -12.21 17.25
N TYR A 217 2.28 -12.69 16.10
CA TYR A 217 1.30 -13.75 15.96
C TYR A 217 1.76 -14.76 14.91
N ARG A 218 1.43 -16.02 15.14
CA ARG A 218 1.49 -17.08 14.12
C ARG A 218 0.09 -17.63 13.92
N GLY A 219 -0.31 -17.79 12.68
CA GLY A 219 -1.58 -18.37 12.31
C GLY A 219 -1.41 -19.48 11.29
N PRO A 220 -2.52 -20.11 10.87
CA PRO A 220 -2.51 -21.17 9.88
C PRO A 220 -2.04 -20.70 8.49
N LEU A 221 -2.09 -19.40 8.21
CA LEU A 221 -1.76 -18.82 6.91
C LEU A 221 -0.45 -18.01 6.90
N GLY A 222 0.31 -18.02 8.00
CA GLY A 222 1.59 -17.33 8.08
C GLY A 222 1.80 -16.61 9.40
N GLN A 223 2.42 -15.44 9.35
CA GLN A 223 2.85 -14.70 10.53
C GLN A 223 2.45 -13.23 10.45
N ARG A 224 2.12 -12.63 11.59
CA ARG A 224 1.63 -11.25 11.68
C ARG A 224 2.33 -10.51 12.82
N LEU A 225 2.72 -9.27 12.58
CA LEU A 225 3.12 -8.32 13.63
C LEU A 225 2.08 -7.23 13.75
N VAL A 226 1.72 -6.88 14.98
CA VAL A 226 0.85 -5.73 15.27
C VAL A 226 1.64 -4.77 16.14
N VAL A 227 1.87 -3.58 15.59
CA VAL A 227 2.58 -2.48 16.23
C VAL A 227 1.56 -1.45 16.68
N ARG A 228 1.60 -1.07 17.96
CA ARG A 228 0.76 -0.02 18.53
C ARG A 228 1.64 1.05 19.14
N GLY A 229 1.53 2.27 18.63
CA GLY A 229 2.28 3.41 19.12
C GLY A 229 1.49 4.70 19.01
N ARG A 230 2.17 5.81 19.29
CA ARG A 230 1.59 7.15 19.21
C ARG A 230 2.64 8.18 18.81
N ILE A 231 2.19 9.30 18.25
CA ILE A 231 3.03 10.48 18.01
C ILE A 231 2.51 11.58 18.93
N GLY A 232 3.20 11.79 20.06
CA GLY A 232 2.77 12.72 21.10
C GLY A 232 1.31 12.50 21.51
N THR A 233 0.55 13.60 21.58
CA THR A 233 -0.90 13.62 21.79
C THR A 233 -1.70 13.75 20.49
N LEU A 234 -1.02 13.78 19.32
CA LEU A 234 -1.63 14.15 18.04
C LEU A 234 -2.37 13.00 17.36
N LEU A 235 -1.85 11.77 17.52
CA LEU A 235 -2.46 10.55 16.98
C LEU A 235 -1.97 9.28 17.69
N ARG A 236 -2.77 8.23 17.58
CA ARG A 236 -2.37 6.84 17.80
C ARG A 236 -2.32 6.11 16.48
N TYR A 237 -1.44 5.11 16.37
CA TYR A 237 -1.39 4.26 15.20
C TYR A 237 -1.37 2.79 15.58
N THR A 238 -2.04 1.99 14.75
CA THR A 238 -1.90 0.54 14.70
C THR A 238 -1.39 0.15 13.32
N GLN A 239 -0.19 -0.42 13.24
CA GLN A 239 0.36 -0.97 12.01
C GLN A 239 0.38 -2.50 12.09
N THR A 240 -0.35 -3.15 11.19
CA THR A 240 -0.40 -4.60 11.05
C THR A 240 0.42 -5.00 9.83
N LEU A 241 1.46 -5.79 10.05
CA LEU A 241 2.32 -6.37 9.01
C LEU A 241 2.02 -7.86 8.92
N THR A 242 1.60 -8.36 7.77
CA THR A 242 1.33 -9.80 7.58
C THR A 242 2.20 -10.37 6.48
N LEU A 243 2.92 -11.43 6.82
CA LEU A 243 3.59 -12.32 5.88
C LEU A 243 2.72 -13.55 5.71
N TRP A 244 2.12 -13.68 4.54
CA TRP A 244 1.32 -14.83 4.18
C TRP A 244 2.19 -15.93 3.58
N ASP A 245 1.92 -17.18 3.95
CA ASP A 245 2.56 -18.33 3.34
C ASP A 245 2.10 -18.45 1.88
N GLY A 246 3.05 -18.66 0.96
CA GLY A 246 2.76 -18.79 -0.48
C GLY A 246 2.46 -17.49 -1.22
N VAL A 247 2.59 -16.32 -0.59
CA VAL A 247 2.43 -15.00 -1.25
C VAL A 247 3.73 -14.20 -1.18
N ASP A 248 4.19 -13.74 -2.35
CA ASP A 248 5.41 -12.94 -2.49
C ASP A 248 5.14 -11.43 -2.26
N ARG A 249 4.60 -11.08 -1.09
CA ARG A 249 4.47 -9.68 -0.65
C ARG A 249 4.37 -9.56 0.87
N VAL A 250 4.57 -8.33 1.36
CA VAL A 250 4.28 -7.95 2.75
C VAL A 250 3.01 -7.10 2.78
N ASP A 251 1.96 -7.58 3.44
CA ASP A 251 0.74 -6.80 3.63
C ASP A 251 0.90 -5.84 4.80
N CYS A 252 0.89 -4.54 4.51
CA CYS A 252 1.00 -3.48 5.51
C CYS A 252 -0.33 -2.73 5.62
N ARG A 253 -0.97 -2.77 6.79
CA ARG A 253 -2.19 -2.01 7.09
C ARG A 253 -1.92 -1.03 8.22
N THR A 254 -2.19 0.25 8.01
CA THR A 254 -2.10 1.28 9.05
C THR A 254 -3.51 1.79 9.38
N SER A 255 -3.86 1.80 10.67
CA SER A 255 -4.98 2.56 11.21
C SER A 255 -4.43 3.74 11.98
N ILE A 256 -5.04 4.91 11.79
CA ILE A 256 -4.76 6.12 12.56
C ILE A 256 -6.02 6.44 13.36
N ASP A 257 -5.85 6.56 14.67
CA ASP A 257 -6.92 6.85 15.62
C ASP A 257 -6.57 8.15 16.37
N GLU A 258 -7.60 8.82 16.91
CA GLU A 258 -7.42 10.06 17.69
C GLU A 258 -6.63 11.16 16.95
N PHE A 259 -6.76 11.25 15.63
CA PHE A 259 -6.14 12.35 14.87
C PHE A 259 -6.85 13.66 15.19
N THR A 260 -6.23 14.50 16.01
CA THR A 260 -6.82 15.72 16.57
C THR A 260 -6.13 17.00 16.09
N GLY A 261 -5.15 16.91 15.18
CA GLY A 261 -4.43 18.05 14.64
C GLY A 261 -5.11 18.67 13.40
N GLU A 262 -4.99 19.97 13.27
CA GLU A 262 -5.23 20.73 12.03
C GLU A 262 -3.89 21.11 11.39
N ASP A 263 -3.90 21.34 10.07
CA ASP A 263 -2.71 21.75 9.31
C ASP A 263 -1.52 20.79 9.56
N ARG A 264 -1.78 19.50 9.34
CA ARG A 264 -0.80 18.44 9.49
C ARG A 264 -0.84 17.49 8.29
N LEU A 265 0.33 17.16 7.78
CA LEU A 265 0.51 16.16 6.73
C LEU A 265 1.17 14.91 7.30
N LEU A 266 0.46 13.78 7.25
CA LEU A 266 1.02 12.49 7.63
C LEU A 266 1.57 11.77 6.39
N ARG A 267 2.86 11.42 6.41
CA ARG A 267 3.49 10.60 5.36
C ARG A 267 3.99 9.26 5.92
N LEU A 268 3.97 8.23 5.09
CA LEU A 268 4.63 6.95 5.35
C LEU A 268 5.96 6.89 4.58
N ARG A 269 7.06 6.60 5.28
CA ARG A 269 8.42 6.65 4.71
C ARG A 269 9.03 5.27 4.50
N TRP A 270 9.65 5.10 3.34
CA TRP A 270 10.34 3.87 2.91
C TRP A 270 11.71 4.23 2.29
N PRO A 271 12.79 4.23 3.09
CA PRO A 271 14.12 4.57 2.59
C PRO A 271 14.74 3.37 1.87
N CYS A 272 14.40 3.21 0.59
CA CYS A 272 14.84 2.09 -0.23
C CYS A 272 16.16 2.43 -0.98
N PRO A 273 17.27 1.73 -0.73
CA PRO A 273 18.58 2.05 -1.28
C PRO A 273 18.75 1.43 -2.68
N VAL A 274 18.01 1.93 -3.67
CA VAL A 274 18.13 1.46 -5.07
C VAL A 274 19.04 2.41 -5.86
N PRO A 275 20.28 2.00 -6.21
CA PRO A 275 21.22 2.87 -6.90
C PRO A 275 20.69 3.36 -8.24
N GLY A 276 20.76 4.67 -8.48
CA GLY A 276 20.33 5.28 -9.73
C GLY A 276 18.84 5.15 -10.02
N ALA A 277 18.02 4.81 -9.03
CA ALA A 277 16.58 4.77 -9.20
C ALA A 277 15.98 6.17 -9.26
N MET A 278 14.85 6.27 -9.94
CA MET A 278 13.93 7.39 -9.89
C MET A 278 12.57 6.90 -9.36
N PRO A 279 11.79 7.76 -8.68
CA PRO A 279 10.40 7.45 -8.39
C PRO A 279 9.62 7.29 -9.70
N ILE A 280 8.83 6.22 -9.75
CA ILE A 280 7.86 5.94 -10.80
C ILE A 280 6.47 5.90 -10.19
N SER A 281 5.50 6.45 -10.92
CA SER A 281 4.09 6.45 -10.52
C SER A 281 3.23 5.93 -11.66
N GLU A 282 2.27 5.08 -11.33
CA GLU A 282 1.18 4.74 -12.22
C GLU A 282 0.29 5.97 -12.44
N VAL A 283 0.02 6.27 -13.70
CA VAL A 283 -0.91 7.31 -14.16
C VAL A 283 -1.91 6.66 -15.13
N GLY A 284 -2.80 7.44 -15.76
CA GLY A 284 -3.76 6.92 -16.74
C GLY A 284 -3.07 6.18 -17.89
N ASP A 285 -3.19 4.84 -17.88
CA ASP A 285 -2.63 3.90 -18.87
C ASP A 285 -1.11 4.00 -19.10
N ALA A 286 -0.35 4.50 -18.12
CA ALA A 286 1.11 4.60 -18.23
C ALA A 286 1.82 4.57 -16.87
N VAL A 287 3.14 4.41 -16.93
CA VAL A 287 4.03 4.56 -15.79
C VAL A 287 5.02 5.67 -16.11
N VAL A 288 5.08 6.70 -15.27
CA VAL A 288 5.93 7.88 -15.49
C VAL A 288 7.00 7.95 -14.41
N GLY A 289 8.26 8.08 -14.83
CA GLY A 289 9.38 8.39 -13.94
C GLY A 289 9.57 9.90 -13.79
N ARG A 290 9.80 10.37 -12.57
CA ARG A 290 10.06 11.78 -12.27
C ARG A 290 11.27 11.91 -11.34
N GLY A 291 11.83 13.12 -11.24
CA GLY A 291 12.90 13.39 -10.29
C GLY A 291 12.42 13.25 -8.83
N PHE A 292 13.37 13.05 -7.92
CA PHE A 292 13.07 13.16 -6.49
C PHE A 292 12.66 14.59 -6.15
N ALA A 293 11.60 14.69 -5.36
CA ALA A 293 11.14 15.92 -4.75
C ALA A 293 12.19 16.46 -3.78
N LEU A 294 12.38 17.78 -3.73
CA LEU A 294 13.08 18.42 -2.61
C LEU A 294 12.10 18.46 -1.43
N LEU A 295 12.18 17.46 -0.56
CA LEU A 295 11.30 17.35 0.60
C LEU A 295 12.01 17.72 1.90
N HIS A 296 13.30 17.39 2.03
CA HIS A 296 14.02 17.49 3.30
C HIS A 296 15.34 18.24 3.14
N GLU A 297 15.70 18.97 4.18
CA GLU A 297 17.04 19.49 4.44
C GLU A 297 17.54 18.85 5.74
N GLY A 298 18.38 17.82 5.62
CA GLY A 298 18.79 17.02 6.77
C GLY A 298 17.60 16.24 7.39
N PRO A 299 17.37 16.31 8.70
CA PRO A 299 16.27 15.61 9.37
C PRO A 299 14.92 16.33 9.25
N GLU A 300 14.92 17.61 8.86
CA GLU A 300 13.72 18.44 8.77
C GLU A 300 13.16 18.47 7.36
N SER A 301 11.88 18.83 7.24
CA SER A 301 11.29 19.21 5.97
C SER A 301 11.85 20.53 5.49
N VAL A 302 11.81 20.75 4.19
CA VAL A 302 11.92 22.12 3.68
C VAL A 302 10.71 22.92 4.09
N ASP A 303 10.93 24.20 4.37
CA ASP A 303 9.91 25.20 4.63
C ASP A 303 9.39 25.77 3.31
N THR A 304 8.09 25.62 3.04
CA THR A 304 7.45 26.12 1.82
C THR A 304 7.41 27.63 1.70
N ALA A 305 7.57 28.38 2.79
CA ALA A 305 7.76 29.84 2.73
C ALA A 305 9.07 30.22 2.03
N GLN A 306 10.10 29.36 2.13
CA GLN A 306 11.42 29.55 1.53
C GLN A 306 11.55 28.80 0.21
N HIS A 307 10.93 27.62 0.12
CA HIS A 307 10.93 26.74 -1.04
C HIS A 307 9.49 26.53 -1.57
N PRO A 308 8.95 27.47 -2.36
CA PRO A 308 7.54 27.44 -2.77
C PRO A 308 7.20 26.30 -3.75
N TRP A 309 8.18 25.48 -4.16
CA TRP A 309 8.00 24.36 -5.08
C TRP A 309 8.52 23.05 -4.49
N THR A 310 7.70 22.39 -3.68
CA THR A 310 7.91 21.01 -3.24
C THR A 310 7.16 20.07 -4.19
N LEU A 311 7.90 19.41 -5.10
CA LEU A 311 7.33 18.58 -6.16
C LEU A 311 6.85 17.21 -5.65
N ASP A 312 5.61 17.08 -5.19
CA ASP A 312 5.01 15.76 -4.96
C ASP A 312 4.42 15.18 -6.25
N ASN A 313 4.46 13.84 -6.36
CA ASN A 313 4.00 13.12 -7.55
C ASN A 313 2.80 12.24 -7.21
N PRO A 314 1.60 12.51 -7.77
CA PRO A 314 0.47 11.64 -7.56
C PRO A 314 0.69 10.30 -8.25
N ALA A 315 0.13 9.25 -7.67
CA ALA A 315 0.02 7.92 -8.24
C ALA A 315 -1.43 7.47 -8.18
N TYR A 316 -1.90 6.79 -9.22
CA TYR A 316 -3.28 6.30 -9.28
C TYR A 316 -3.48 5.06 -8.39
N GLY A 317 -2.74 3.97 -8.63
CA GLY A 317 -2.84 2.73 -7.85
C GLY A 317 -1.53 2.33 -7.18
N TRP A 318 -0.38 2.55 -7.81
CA TRP A 318 0.91 2.20 -7.22
C TRP A 318 2.04 3.18 -7.61
N PHE A 319 3.07 3.20 -6.76
CA PHE A 319 4.31 3.90 -6.99
C PHE A 319 5.49 3.00 -6.60
N GLY A 320 6.68 3.31 -7.10
CA GLY A 320 7.87 2.54 -6.79
C GLY A 320 9.15 3.27 -7.16
N LEU A 321 10.26 2.57 -7.01
CA LEU A 321 11.57 3.00 -7.48
C LEU A 321 11.96 2.12 -8.66
N SER A 322 12.41 2.73 -9.75
CA SER A 322 12.96 1.99 -10.89
C SER A 322 14.22 2.67 -11.40
N SER A 323 15.17 1.86 -11.86
CA SER A 323 16.38 2.33 -12.52
C SER A 323 16.48 1.70 -13.89
N ALA A 324 17.03 2.43 -14.85
CA ALA A 324 17.37 1.85 -16.14
C ALA A 324 18.39 0.73 -15.94
N VAL A 325 18.21 -0.39 -16.66
CA VAL A 325 19.16 -1.51 -16.60
C VAL A 325 20.54 -1.01 -17.04
N GLY A 326 21.47 -0.97 -16.10
CA GLY A 326 22.87 -0.67 -16.38
C GLY A 326 23.56 -1.89 -16.97
N TYR A 327 24.01 -1.80 -18.22
CA TYR A 327 24.87 -2.82 -18.81
C TYR A 327 26.34 -2.50 -18.50
N ALA A 328 26.99 -3.33 -17.68
CA ALA A 328 28.44 -3.35 -17.54
C ALA A 328 28.99 -4.41 -18.50
N PRO A 329 29.63 -4.04 -19.63
CA PRO A 329 30.31 -5.02 -20.46
C PRO A 329 31.39 -5.71 -19.64
N ALA A 330 31.47 -7.04 -19.73
CA ALA A 330 32.57 -7.80 -19.15
C ALA A 330 33.89 -7.17 -19.62
N MET A 331 34.77 -6.82 -18.68
CA MET A 331 36.12 -6.37 -19.00
C MET A 331 36.86 -7.51 -19.70
N GLY A 332 36.84 -7.50 -21.04
CA GLY A 332 37.42 -8.56 -21.85
C GLY A 332 37.14 -8.53 -23.34
N CYS A 333 36.23 -7.68 -23.86
CA CYS A 333 35.99 -7.64 -25.30
C CYS A 333 36.00 -6.20 -25.85
N ALA A 334 36.98 -5.96 -26.73
CA ALA A 334 37.17 -4.88 -27.71
C ALA A 334 36.57 -3.48 -27.43
N ARG A 335 37.43 -2.46 -27.57
CA ARG A 335 37.10 -1.03 -27.66
C ARG A 335 35.87 -0.77 -28.54
N CYS A 336 34.69 -0.66 -27.93
CA CYS A 336 33.54 -0.02 -28.57
C CYS A 336 33.87 1.47 -28.75
N ARG A 337 34.28 1.84 -29.97
CA ARG A 337 34.36 3.24 -30.39
C ARG A 337 32.94 3.79 -30.42
N TRP A 338 32.57 4.50 -29.36
CA TRP A 338 31.36 5.32 -29.36
C TRP A 338 31.43 6.32 -30.53
N PRO A 339 30.34 6.51 -31.31
CA PRO A 339 30.26 7.57 -32.30
C PRO A 339 30.54 8.92 -31.64
N ARG A 340 31.34 9.77 -32.28
CA ARG A 340 31.84 11.06 -31.76
C ARG A 340 30.76 12.09 -31.36
N TRP A 341 29.47 11.76 -31.43
CA TRP A 341 28.35 12.66 -31.13
C TRP A 341 28.03 12.80 -29.64
N CYS A 342 28.45 11.88 -28.76
CA CYS A 342 28.17 11.98 -27.31
C CYS A 342 29.21 12.77 -26.48
N ARG A 343 30.17 13.48 -27.11
CA ARG A 343 31.15 14.34 -26.41
C ARG A 343 30.88 15.84 -26.56
N ARG A 344 29.62 16.28 -26.49
CA ARG A 344 29.30 17.68 -26.17
C ARG A 344 28.87 17.82 -24.71
N ARG A 345 29.83 17.66 -23.80
CA ARG A 345 29.80 18.42 -22.54
C ARG A 345 29.97 19.89 -22.93
N ARG A 346 28.89 20.65 -23.04
CA ARG A 346 29.00 22.11 -22.99
C ARG A 346 29.47 22.47 -21.58
N ARG A 347 30.75 22.79 -21.45
CA ARG A 347 31.22 23.72 -20.43
C ARG A 347 30.48 25.04 -20.70
N CYS A 348 29.52 25.41 -19.85
CA CYS A 348 29.16 26.82 -19.71
C CYS A 348 30.24 27.47 -18.83
N PRO A 349 31.00 28.47 -19.31
CA PRO A 349 31.73 29.34 -18.44
C PRO A 349 30.79 30.42 -17.87
N ALA A 350 31.06 30.78 -16.61
CA ALA A 350 30.31 31.69 -15.76
C ALA A 350 30.10 33.10 -16.32
N ARG A 351 29.08 33.81 -15.79
CA ARG A 351 29.21 35.16 -15.21
C ARG A 351 27.88 35.58 -14.55
N TRP A 352 27.90 35.63 -13.22
CA TRP A 352 26.99 36.48 -12.46
C TRP A 352 27.40 37.94 -12.68
N ARG A 353 26.43 38.81 -12.97
CA ARG A 353 26.55 40.26 -12.73
C ARG A 353 25.33 40.68 -11.93
N ALA A 354 25.61 41.28 -10.79
CA ALA A 354 24.68 42.09 -10.02
C ALA A 354 24.46 43.43 -10.74
N THR A 355 23.21 43.85 -10.78
CA THR A 355 22.73 45.23 -10.72
C THR A 355 21.39 45.20 -10.03
#